data_AF-A0A917IPV1-F1
#
_entry.id   AF-A0A917IPV1-F1
#
_cell.length_a   1.000
_cell.length_b   1.000
_cell.length_c   1.000
_cell.angle_alpha   90.00
_cell.angle_beta   90.00
_cell.angle_gamma   90.00
#
_symmetry.space_group_name_H-M   'P 1'
#
loop_
_entity.id
_entity.type
_entity.pdbx_description
1 polymer ?
#
loop_
_entity_poly.entity_id
_entity_poly.type
_entity_poly.pdbx_seq_one_letter_code
_entity_poly.pdbx_strand_id
1 'polypeptide(L)'
;MARKHTKETEALKHRIFTRVNESKYQQLQTILKSTRNKDMSSLLRDFLHNKPIRLYTHDATFSDTMQELVKLRSELKAIGININQITRFFNTYPEKYKKEYYAKTAFQEYTKINTSVERLLTIIEKLSLKWLSA
;
A
#
# COMPACT_ATOMS: atom_id res chain seq x y z
N MET A 1 -12.12 23.94 14.15
CA MET A 1 -13.15 23.75 13.10
C MET A 1 -14.52 23.80 13.77
N ALA A 2 -15.42 24.65 13.29
CA ALA A 2 -16.77 24.81 13.84
C ALA A 2 -17.58 23.52 13.63
N ARG A 3 -18.23 23.02 14.69
CA ARG A 3 -19.01 21.78 14.66
C ARG A 3 -20.30 22.03 13.88
N LYS A 4 -20.47 21.35 12.75
CA LYS A 4 -21.67 21.46 11.89
C LYS A 4 -22.92 21.16 12.73
N HIS A 5 -23.94 22.01 12.64
CA HIS A 5 -25.20 21.84 13.37
C HIS A 5 -25.86 20.53 12.92
N THR A 6 -25.94 19.55 13.83
CA THR A 6 -26.65 18.28 13.57
C THR A 6 -28.15 18.54 13.71
N LYS A 7 -28.97 17.96 12.82
CA LYS A 7 -30.43 18.07 12.89
C LYS A 7 -30.91 17.51 14.24
N GLU A 8 -31.93 18.13 14.84
CA GLU A 8 -32.42 17.76 16.18
C GLU A 8 -32.88 16.31 16.32
N THR A 9 -33.27 15.69 15.21
CA THR A 9 -33.69 14.29 15.12
C THR A 9 -32.52 13.29 15.15
N GLU A 10 -31.30 13.73 14.82
CA GLU A 10 -30.08 12.90 14.77
C GLU A 10 -29.15 13.15 15.97
N ALA A 11 -29.54 14.06 16.87
CA ALA A 11 -28.76 14.40 18.04
C ALA A 11 -28.79 13.27 19.07
N LEU A 12 -27.60 12.86 19.54
CA LEU A 12 -27.42 11.84 20.58
C LEU A 12 -27.79 12.42 21.96
N LYS A 13 -29.08 12.41 22.29
CA LYS A 13 -29.63 13.04 23.52
C LYS A 13 -29.65 12.13 24.74
N HIS A 14 -29.71 10.81 24.56
CA HIS A 14 -29.89 9.84 25.65
C HIS A 14 -28.65 8.98 25.85
N ARG A 15 -28.27 8.76 27.12
CA ARG A 15 -27.17 7.87 27.51
C ARG A 15 -27.71 6.52 27.95
N ILE A 16 -27.18 5.44 27.37
CA ILE A 16 -27.55 4.06 27.67
C ILE A 16 -26.38 3.40 28.39
N PHE A 17 -26.66 2.66 29.47
CA PHE A 17 -25.68 1.86 30.21
C PHE A 17 -26.15 0.41 30.26
N THR A 18 -25.27 -0.51 29.86
CA THR A 18 -25.56 -1.96 29.87
C THR A 18 -24.32 -2.70 30.34
N ARG A 19 -24.54 -3.75 31.15
CA ARG A 19 -23.48 -4.70 31.54
C ARG A 19 -23.44 -5.84 30.52
N VAL A 20 -22.24 -6.25 30.14
CA VAL A 20 -21.99 -7.41 29.28
C VAL A 20 -21.16 -8.43 30.03
N ASN A 21 -21.24 -9.69 29.62
CA ASN A 21 -20.37 -10.74 30.14
C ASN A 21 -18.96 -10.62 29.56
N GLU A 22 -17.99 -11.29 30.20
CA GLU A 22 -16.57 -11.24 29.80
C GLU A 22 -16.36 -11.71 28.36
N SER A 23 -17.04 -12.79 27.95
CA SER A 23 -16.95 -13.30 26.58
C SER A 23 -17.37 -12.26 25.54
N LYS A 24 -18.50 -11.57 25.75
CA LYS A 24 -18.96 -10.51 24.84
C LYS A 24 -18.04 -9.29 24.89
N TYR A 25 -17.50 -8.96 26.06
CA TYR A 25 -16.55 -7.86 26.20
C TYR A 25 -15.28 -8.09 25.36
N GLN A 26 -14.71 -9.30 25.42
CA GLN A 26 -13.56 -9.68 24.60
C GLN A 26 -13.88 -9.66 23.10
N GLN A 27 -15.05 -10.18 22.69
CA GLN A 27 -15.51 -10.09 21.31
C GLN A 27 -15.55 -8.64 20.82
N LEU A 28 -16.14 -7.74 21.61
CA LEU A 28 -16.24 -6.32 21.26
C LEU A 28 -14.86 -5.64 21.18
N GLN A 29 -13.91 -6.01 22.05
CA GLN A 29 -12.53 -5.52 21.96
C GLN A 29 -11.84 -5.95 20.67
N THR A 30 -12.03 -7.21 20.24
CA THR A 30 -11.45 -7.71 18.98
C THR A 30 -12.03 -6.97 17.77
N ILE A 31 -13.33 -6.71 17.78
CA ILE A 31 -13.99 -5.92 16.73
C ILE A 31 -13.51 -4.46 16.77
N LEU A 32 -13.34 -3.87 17.95
CA LEU A 32 -12.80 -2.51 18.08
C LEU A 32 -11.39 -2.39 17.47
N LYS A 33 -10.52 -3.37 17.71
CA LYS A 33 -9.16 -3.41 17.11
C LYS A 33 -9.15 -3.52 15.59
N SER A 34 -10.17 -4.12 15.00
CA SER A 34 -10.29 -4.34 13.54
C SER A 34 -11.11 -3.26 12.83
N THR A 35 -11.61 -2.26 13.55
CA THR A 35 -12.42 -1.16 12.98
C THR A 35 -11.70 0.18 13.10
N ARG A 36 -12.16 1.20 12.37
CA ARG A 36 -11.67 2.59 12.50
C ARG A 36 -12.29 3.35 13.68
N ASN A 37 -13.05 2.66 14.53
CA ASN A 37 -13.77 3.28 15.63
C ASN A 37 -12.80 3.61 16.75
N LYS A 38 -12.83 4.87 17.22
CA LYS A 38 -11.85 5.39 18.19
C LYS A 38 -12.04 4.74 19.57
N ASP A 39 -13.30 4.54 19.95
CA ASP A 39 -13.68 4.07 21.29
C ASP A 39 -14.82 3.06 21.23
N MET A 40 -14.97 2.25 22.28
CA MET A 40 -16.07 1.28 22.44
C MET A 40 -17.44 1.92 22.27
N SER A 41 -17.62 3.17 22.76
CA SER A 41 -18.88 3.90 22.59
C SER A 41 -19.18 4.25 21.14
N SER A 42 -18.16 4.50 20.31
CA SER A 42 -18.38 4.73 18.86
C SER A 42 -18.82 3.46 18.16
N LEU A 43 -18.20 2.33 18.47
CA LEU A 43 -18.55 1.01 17.95
C LEU A 43 -19.96 0.59 18.35
N LEU A 44 -20.33 0.71 19.63
CA LEU A 44 -21.68 0.38 20.09
C LEU A 44 -22.74 1.28 19.46
N ARG A 45 -22.44 2.57 19.24
CA ARG A 45 -23.37 3.46 18.52
C ARG A 45 -23.58 3.01 17.07
N ASP A 46 -22.53 2.58 16.38
CA ASP A 46 -22.66 2.10 15.01
C ASP A 46 -23.50 0.81 14.97
N PHE A 47 -23.30 -0.10 15.92
CA PHE A 47 -24.15 -1.29 16.08
C PHE A 47 -25.63 -0.92 16.35
N LEU A 48 -25.88 -0.01 17.29
CA LEU A 48 -27.24 0.38 17.68
C LEU A 48 -27.99 1.13 16.57
N HIS A 49 -27.27 1.85 15.71
CA HIS A 49 -27.85 2.60 14.59
C HIS A 49 -27.73 1.87 13.24
N ASN A 50 -27.46 0.55 13.25
CA ASN A 50 -27.28 -0.27 12.04
C ASN A 50 -26.36 0.35 10.99
N LYS A 51 -25.33 1.07 11.44
CA LYS A 51 -24.33 1.63 10.53
C LYS A 51 -23.40 0.52 10.07
N PRO A 52 -22.98 0.53 8.79
CA PRO A 52 -22.08 -0.50 8.27
C PRO A 52 -20.72 -0.40 8.98
N ILE A 53 -20.40 -1.43 9.77
CA ILE A 53 -19.10 -1.56 10.42
C ILE A 53 -18.13 -2.15 9.42
N ARG A 54 -17.21 -1.32 8.91
CA ARG A 54 -16.14 -1.77 8.02
C ARG A 54 -15.01 -2.37 8.84
N LEU A 55 -14.88 -3.69 8.76
CA LEU A 55 -13.75 -4.42 9.30
C LEU A 55 -12.59 -4.29 8.31
N TYR A 56 -11.44 -3.84 8.80
CA TYR A 56 -10.21 -3.81 8.03
C TYR A 56 -9.37 -5.00 8.44
N THR A 57 -9.36 -6.03 7.61
CA THR A 57 -8.39 -7.13 7.72
C THR A 57 -7.10 -6.66 7.07
N HIS A 58 -6.03 -6.53 7.86
CA HIS A 58 -4.70 -6.26 7.31
C HIS A 58 -4.04 -7.60 6.98
N ASP A 59 -3.96 -7.90 5.69
CA ASP A 59 -3.19 -9.05 5.21
C ASP A 59 -1.70 -8.68 5.18
N ALA A 60 -0.96 -9.12 6.20
CA ALA A 60 0.47 -8.85 6.34
C ALA A 60 1.27 -9.32 5.12
N THR A 61 0.86 -10.42 4.48
CA THR A 61 1.54 -10.96 3.29
C THR A 61 1.40 -10.02 2.08
N PHE A 62 0.28 -9.28 1.98
CA PHE A 62 0.13 -8.26 0.94
C PHE A 62 1.03 -7.04 1.19
N SER A 63 1.23 -6.67 2.46
CA SER A 63 2.13 -5.58 2.85
C SER A 63 3.58 -5.84 2.43
N ASP A 64 4.07 -7.06 2.67
CA ASP A 64 5.45 -7.43 2.33
C ASP A 64 5.66 -7.47 0.80
N THR A 65 4.71 -8.05 0.07
CA THR A 65 4.76 -8.09 -1.40
C THR A 65 4.75 -6.68 -2.00
N MET A 66 3.95 -5.77 -1.43
CA MET A 66 3.90 -4.38 -1.85
C MET A 66 5.21 -3.63 -1.57
N GLN A 67 5.87 -3.91 -0.44
CA GLN A 67 7.19 -3.34 -0.14
C GLN A 67 8.25 -3.78 -1.15
N GLU A 68 8.27 -5.06 -1.53
CA GLU A 68 9.18 -5.58 -2.57
C GLU A 68 8.94 -4.89 -3.92
N LEU A 69 7.68 -4.71 -4.33
CA LEU A 69 7.33 -3.98 -5.56
C LEU A 69 7.80 -2.52 -5.54
N VAL A 70 7.65 -1.83 -4.39
CA VAL A 70 8.11 -0.44 -4.26
C VAL A 70 9.63 -0.34 -4.40
N LYS A 71 10.38 -1.27 -3.80
CA LYS A 71 11.85 -1.36 -3.94
C LYS A 71 12.22 -1.59 -5.40
N LEU A 72 11.63 -2.58 -6.04
CA LEU A 72 11.91 -2.92 -7.44
C LEU A 72 11.60 -1.76 -8.40
N ARG A 73 10.48 -1.07 -8.20
CA ARG A 73 10.14 0.13 -8.96
C ARG A 73 11.20 1.23 -8.81
N SER A 74 11.73 1.41 -7.60
CA SER A 74 12.78 2.40 -7.33
C SER A 74 14.10 2.05 -8.02
N GLU A 75 14.47 0.76 -8.02
CA GLU A 75 15.67 0.25 -8.71
C GLU A 75 15.56 0.44 -10.23
N LEU A 76 14.45 0.01 -10.84
CA LEU A 76 14.20 0.20 -12.28
C LEU A 76 14.21 1.68 -12.69
N LYS A 77 13.64 2.55 -11.85
CA LYS A 77 13.69 4.00 -12.08
C LYS A 77 15.12 4.54 -12.07
N ALA A 78 15.95 4.10 -11.13
CA ALA A 78 17.35 4.50 -11.07
C ALA A 78 18.14 4.05 -12.30
N ILE A 79 17.95 2.79 -12.74
CA ILE A 79 18.56 2.27 -13.97
C ILE A 79 18.13 3.10 -15.19
N GLY A 80 16.83 3.40 -15.32
CA GLY A 80 16.31 4.22 -16.42
C GLY A 80 16.88 5.64 -16.43
N ILE A 81 17.06 6.25 -15.26
CA ILE A 81 17.72 7.57 -15.14
C ILE A 81 19.17 7.47 -15.61
N ASN A 82 19.92 6.45 -15.18
CA ASN A 82 21.31 6.25 -15.58
C ASN A 82 21.45 6.04 -17.09
N ILE A 83 20.61 5.19 -17.69
CA ILE A 83 20.59 4.97 -19.15
C ILE A 83 20.32 6.30 -19.87
N ASN A 84 19.32 7.06 -19.45
CA ASN A 84 19.01 8.35 -20.06
C ASN A 84 20.17 9.35 -19.97
N GLN A 85 20.91 9.36 -18.85
CA GLN A 85 22.12 10.17 -18.70
C GLN A 85 23.21 9.72 -19.67
N ILE A 86 23.47 8.41 -19.77
CA ILE A 86 24.46 7.85 -20.70
C ILE A 86 24.09 8.19 -22.15
N THR A 87 22.80 8.05 -22.53
CA THR A 87 22.31 8.42 -23.86
C THR A 87 22.50 9.91 -24.15
N ARG A 88 22.26 10.78 -23.16
CA ARG A 88 22.55 12.22 -23.31
C ARG A 88 24.03 12.46 -23.57
N PHE A 89 24.93 11.84 -22.81
CA PHE A 89 26.37 11.99 -23.01
C PHE A 89 26.82 11.44 -24.37
N PHE A 90 26.32 10.28 -24.77
CA PHE A 90 26.58 9.68 -26.09
C PHE A 90 26.21 10.64 -27.24
N ASN A 91 25.07 11.33 -27.13
CA ASN A 91 24.62 12.28 -28.14
C ASN A 91 25.33 13.64 -28.06
N THR A 92 25.82 14.04 -26.88
CA THR A 92 26.50 15.32 -26.65
C THR A 92 27.93 15.32 -27.20
N TYR A 93 28.64 14.20 -27.05
CA TYR A 93 30.05 14.11 -27.43
C TYR A 93 30.21 13.52 -28.85
N PRO A 94 30.74 14.28 -29.82
CA PRO A 94 30.95 13.78 -31.18
C PRO A 94 32.14 12.82 -31.30
N GLU A 95 33.06 12.82 -30.34
CA GLU A 95 34.29 12.05 -30.41
C GLU A 95 34.04 10.53 -30.34
N LYS A 96 34.59 9.79 -31.30
CA LYS A 96 34.37 8.35 -31.46
C LYS A 96 34.68 7.54 -30.20
N TYR A 97 35.79 7.82 -29.52
CA TYR A 97 36.19 7.12 -28.30
C TYR A 97 35.21 7.33 -27.15
N LYS A 98 34.63 8.54 -27.01
CA LYS A 98 33.59 8.83 -26.00
C LYS A 98 32.30 8.11 -26.33
N LYS A 99 31.91 8.08 -27.61
CA LYS A 99 30.73 7.33 -28.06
C LYS A 99 30.86 5.83 -27.80
N GLU A 100 32.01 5.23 -28.13
CA GLU A 100 32.29 3.82 -27.84
C GLU A 100 32.25 3.54 -26.34
N TYR A 101 32.82 4.43 -25.52
CA TYR A 101 32.74 4.33 -24.05
C TYR A 101 31.29 4.35 -23.56
N TYR A 102 30.50 5.37 -23.91
CA TYR A 102 29.11 5.48 -23.44
C TYR A 102 28.20 4.37 -24.00
N ALA A 103 28.43 3.88 -25.22
CA ALA A 103 27.72 2.73 -25.76
C ALA A 103 28.00 1.46 -24.94
N LYS A 104 29.25 1.22 -24.56
CA LYS A 104 29.63 0.08 -23.71
C LYS A 104 29.03 0.20 -22.31
N THR A 105 29.05 1.38 -21.71
CA THR A 105 28.43 1.62 -20.40
C THR A 105 26.92 1.47 -20.44
N ALA A 106 26.25 1.94 -21.51
CA ALA A 106 24.81 1.74 -21.68
C ALA A 106 24.46 0.25 -21.75
N PHE A 107 25.22 -0.54 -22.51
CA PHE A 107 25.01 -1.99 -22.59
C PHE A 107 25.13 -2.68 -21.22
N GLN A 108 26.08 -2.25 -20.38
CA GLN A 108 26.23 -2.75 -19.01
C GLN A 108 25.06 -2.37 -18.08
N GLU A 109 24.44 -1.21 -18.27
CA GLU A 109 23.22 -0.86 -17.53
C GLU A 109 22.00 -1.62 -18.05
N TYR A 110 21.91 -1.87 -19.36
CA TYR A 110 20.85 -2.68 -19.95
C TYR A 110 20.85 -4.12 -19.44
N THR A 111 22.02 -4.74 -19.24
CA THR A 111 22.07 -6.11 -18.68
C THR A 111 21.51 -6.19 -17.26
N LYS A 112 21.62 -5.12 -16.46
CA LYS A 112 21.03 -5.06 -15.11
C LYS A 112 19.51 -5.07 -15.12
N ILE A 113 18.88 -4.57 -16.18
CA ILE A 113 17.41 -4.57 -16.33
C ILE A 113 16.89 -6.00 -16.33
N ASN A 114 17.58 -6.93 -16.99
CA ASN A 114 17.08 -8.30 -17.15
C ASN A 114 16.84 -8.97 -15.79
N THR A 115 17.77 -8.82 -14.84
CA THR A 115 17.62 -9.33 -13.48
C THR A 115 16.45 -8.69 -12.73
N SER A 116 16.23 -7.38 -12.89
CA SER A 116 15.08 -6.71 -12.28
C SER A 116 13.74 -7.15 -12.91
N VAL A 117 13.72 -7.43 -14.22
CA VAL A 117 12.54 -7.94 -14.93
C VAL A 117 12.21 -9.36 -14.49
N GLU A 118 13.19 -10.25 -14.37
CA GLU A 118 13.00 -11.61 -13.85
C GLU A 118 12.37 -11.60 -12.45
N ARG A 119 12.92 -10.77 -11.54
CA ARG A 119 12.35 -10.58 -10.20
C ARG A 119 10.91 -10.05 -10.23
N LEU A 120 10.62 -9.12 -11.14
CA LEU A 120 9.28 -8.56 -11.32
C LEU A 120 8.29 -9.64 -11.74
N LEU A 121 8.66 -10.48 -12.69
CA LEU A 121 7.83 -11.60 -13.16
C LEU A 121 7.53 -12.58 -12.03
N THR A 122 8.52 -12.92 -11.20
CA THR A 122 8.30 -13.80 -10.02
C THR A 122 7.30 -13.20 -9.03
N ILE A 123 7.35 -11.89 -8.77
CA ILE A 123 6.41 -11.24 -7.86
C ILE A 123 5.00 -11.20 -8.47
N ILE A 124 4.89 -10.90 -9.77
CA ILE A 124 3.61 -10.94 -10.50
C ILE A 124 3.00 -12.34 -10.44
N GLU A 125 3.80 -13.39 -10.62
CA GLU A 125 3.33 -14.78 -10.55
C GLU A 125 2.77 -15.10 -9.15
N LYS A 126 3.50 -14.76 -8.09
CA LYS A 126 3.02 -14.90 -6.70
C LYS A 126 1.71 -14.16 -6.45
N LEU A 127 1.57 -12.94 -6.96
CA LEU A 127 0.34 -12.16 -6.84
C LEU A 127 -0.81 -12.78 -7.64
N SER A 128 -0.53 -13.30 -8.85
CA SER A 128 -1.53 -13.94 -9.70
C SER A 128 -2.10 -15.22 -9.07
N LEU A 129 -1.25 -16.04 -8.44
CA LEU A 129 -1.65 -17.24 -7.70
C LEU A 129 -2.51 -16.88 -6.48
N LYS A 130 -2.15 -15.81 -5.77
CA LYS A 130 -2.92 -15.33 -4.61
C LYS A 130 -4.27 -14.73 -5.01
N TRP A 131 -4.33 -14.08 -6.18
CA TRP A 131 -5.57 -13.53 -6.72
C TRP A 131 -6.53 -14.61 -7.23
N LEU A 132 -6.00 -15.69 -7.83
CA LEU A 132 -6.80 -16.84 -8.31
C LEU A 132 -7.27 -17.76 -7.18
N SER A 133 -6.64 -17.69 -6.01
CA SER A 133 -7.02 -18.48 -4.82
C SER A 133 -7.93 -17.73 -3.84
N ALA A 134 -8.32 -16.49 -4.16
CA ALA A 134 -9.25 -15.65 -3.39
C ALA A 134 -10.70 -15.78 -3.87
#